data_AF-A0A286D836-F1
#
_entry.id   AF-A0A286D836-F1
#
_cell.length_a   1.000
_cell.length_b   1.000
_cell.length_c   1.000
_cell.angle_alpha   90.00
_cell.angle_beta   90.00
_cell.angle_gamma   90.00
#
_symmetry.space_group_name_H-M   'P 1'
#
loop_
_entity.id
_entity.type
_entity.pdbx_description
1 polymer ?
#
loop_
_entity_poly.entity_id
_entity_poly.type
_entity_poly.pdbx_seq_one_letter_code
_entity_poly.pdbx_strand_id
1 'polypeptide(L)'
;MESVELMSADTDAAFRSALSQLDTQVPRRAQGRRSHHTERYCAAHLLATLPTSRLSFPLRLTHGDKPDFVLELPETSIGIEHTEAVSENEAHAQFLREKEGLGPEVFFMSRAVPGEPRKSAARLRQEIKDDAWGDGWYGDSTEREWAIAMAYYVKQKLSKALAPGFLRHPQNWLMVYDNWPVPSVDYRNSASHLQPLLEAMDVFSVFDAIFVLDDAQMCEFRSTPIIYALRNPSDGHCPIRDTSGHADKDSTYRRR
;
A
#
# COMPACT_ATOMS: atom_id res chain seq x y z
N MET A 1 -8.58 10.03 -21.75
CA MET A 1 -7.27 10.51 -21.26
C MET A 1 -6.21 9.66 -21.91
N GLU A 2 -5.14 10.25 -22.39
CA GLU A 2 -4.01 9.51 -22.97
C GLU A 2 -3.27 8.77 -21.86
N SER A 3 -2.91 7.52 -22.12
CA SER A 3 -2.07 6.72 -21.24
C SER A 3 -0.65 7.27 -21.24
N VAL A 4 -0.04 7.43 -20.06
CA VAL A 4 1.30 8.01 -19.91
C VAL A 4 2.28 6.92 -19.53
N GLU A 5 3.31 6.71 -20.36
CA GLU A 5 4.40 5.81 -20.01
C GLU A 5 5.17 6.36 -18.81
N LEU A 6 5.27 5.55 -17.74
CA LEU A 6 6.05 5.89 -16.56
C LEU A 6 7.47 5.33 -16.64
N MET A 7 7.63 4.15 -17.22
CA MET A 7 8.95 3.55 -17.47
C MET A 7 8.88 2.43 -18.50
N SER A 8 10.01 2.20 -19.15
CA SER A 8 10.31 1.01 -19.94
C SER A 8 11.74 0.55 -19.65
N ALA A 9 11.97 -0.75 -19.70
CA ALA A 9 13.28 -1.33 -19.46
C ALA A 9 13.46 -2.68 -20.16
N ASP A 10 14.61 -2.87 -20.81
CA ASP A 10 14.95 -4.11 -21.51
C ASP A 10 15.72 -5.10 -20.63
N THR A 11 16.15 -4.70 -19.44
CA THR A 11 16.92 -5.52 -18.50
C THR A 11 16.60 -5.17 -17.04
N ASP A 12 16.89 -6.07 -16.10
CA ASP A 12 16.76 -5.82 -14.65
C ASP A 12 17.59 -4.61 -14.20
N ALA A 13 18.80 -4.44 -14.73
CA ALA A 13 19.66 -3.31 -14.41
C ALA A 13 19.05 -1.97 -14.89
N ALA A 14 18.56 -1.92 -16.13
CA ALA A 14 17.88 -0.75 -16.66
C ALA A 14 16.59 -0.43 -15.88
N PHE A 15 15.86 -1.47 -15.48
CA PHE A 15 14.65 -1.35 -14.67
C PHE A 15 14.92 -0.78 -13.29
N ARG A 16 15.90 -1.30 -12.55
CA ARG A 16 16.28 -0.74 -11.24
C ARG A 16 16.75 0.71 -11.37
N SER A 17 17.50 1.01 -12.43
CA SER A 17 17.90 2.38 -12.73
C SER A 17 16.68 3.28 -12.95
N ALA A 18 15.75 2.89 -13.82
CA ALA A 18 14.53 3.65 -14.09
C ALA A 18 13.66 3.82 -12.84
N LEU A 19 13.53 2.77 -12.02
CA LEU A 19 12.74 2.77 -10.79
C LEU A 19 13.29 3.77 -9.76
N SER A 20 14.61 3.86 -9.62
CA SER A 20 15.26 4.84 -8.74
C SER A 20 15.07 6.30 -9.15
N GLN A 21 14.67 6.56 -10.40
CA GLN A 21 14.43 7.90 -10.93
C GLN A 21 12.96 8.32 -10.86
N LEU A 22 12.05 7.42 -10.48
CA LEU A 22 10.65 7.78 -10.28
C LEU A 22 10.52 8.71 -9.08
N ASP A 23 9.83 9.84 -9.27
CA ASP A 23 9.45 10.72 -8.17
C ASP A 23 8.36 10.05 -7.32
N THR A 24 8.76 9.54 -6.16
CA THR A 24 7.88 8.89 -5.18
C THR A 24 7.46 9.83 -4.04
N GLN A 25 7.69 11.13 -4.15
CA GLN A 25 7.28 12.05 -3.10
C GLN A 25 5.76 12.12 -2.97
N VAL A 26 5.28 11.93 -1.75
CA VAL A 26 3.88 12.12 -1.39
C VAL A 26 3.77 13.37 -0.50
N PRO A 27 3.28 14.51 -1.02
CA PRO A 27 3.12 15.72 -0.23
C PRO A 27 2.14 15.50 0.95
N ARG A 28 2.27 16.34 1.98
CA ARG A 28 1.28 16.41 3.07
C ARG A 28 -0.12 16.72 2.52
N ARG A 29 -1.17 16.31 3.23
CA ARG A 29 -2.57 16.48 2.76
C ARG A 29 -2.90 17.95 2.51
N ALA A 30 -2.43 18.85 3.37
CA ALA A 30 -2.61 20.30 3.21
C ALA A 30 -1.71 20.94 2.13
N GLN A 31 -0.75 20.21 1.57
CA GLN A 31 0.27 20.72 0.65
C GLN A 31 0.10 20.19 -0.78
N GLY A 32 -1.15 20.09 -1.25
CA GLY A 32 -1.43 19.80 -2.66
C GLY A 32 -1.31 18.32 -3.06
N ARG A 33 -1.39 17.39 -2.10
CA ARG A 33 -1.44 15.95 -2.37
C ARG A 33 -2.58 15.60 -3.33
N ARG A 34 -2.29 14.76 -4.34
CA ARG A 34 -3.23 14.26 -5.35
C ARG A 34 -3.12 12.74 -5.43
N SER A 35 -4.13 12.08 -6.01
CA SER A 35 -4.17 10.61 -6.11
C SER A 35 -2.98 10.02 -6.86
N HIS A 36 -2.52 10.69 -7.94
CA HIS A 36 -1.37 10.22 -8.71
C HIS A 36 -0.06 10.16 -7.91
N HIS A 37 0.10 10.97 -6.84
CA HIS A 37 1.28 10.87 -5.98
C HIS A 37 1.29 9.53 -5.23
N THR A 38 0.16 9.15 -4.62
CA THR A 38 0.01 7.88 -3.90
C THR A 38 0.02 6.69 -4.84
N GLU A 39 -0.62 6.80 -6.00
CA GLU A 39 -0.60 5.76 -7.04
C GLU A 39 0.83 5.45 -7.48
N ARG A 40 1.61 6.48 -7.84
CA ARG A 40 3.00 6.33 -8.31
C ARG A 40 3.91 5.82 -7.20
N TYR A 41 3.77 6.33 -5.98
CA TYR A 41 4.47 5.81 -4.80
C TYR A 41 4.26 4.31 -4.67
N CYS A 42 3.01 3.87 -4.63
CA CYS A 42 2.68 2.46 -4.45
C CYS A 42 3.17 1.60 -5.61
N ALA A 43 3.00 2.04 -6.86
CA ALA A 43 3.47 1.30 -8.03
C ALA A 43 4.99 1.11 -8.01
N ALA A 44 5.74 2.16 -7.65
CA ALA A 44 7.19 2.07 -7.55
C ALA A 44 7.63 1.09 -6.45
N HIS A 45 7.02 1.18 -5.26
CA HIS A 45 7.35 0.30 -4.14
C HIS A 45 6.94 -1.15 -4.36
N LEU A 46 5.78 -1.40 -4.98
CA LEU A 46 5.36 -2.75 -5.40
C LEU A 46 6.41 -3.37 -6.32
N LEU A 47 6.78 -2.66 -7.38
CA LEU A 47 7.76 -3.12 -8.37
C LEU A 47 9.16 -3.30 -7.78
N ALA A 48 9.57 -2.46 -6.83
CA ALA A 48 10.84 -2.58 -6.12
C ALA A 48 10.88 -3.82 -5.21
N THR A 49 9.73 -4.19 -4.66
CA THR A 49 9.58 -5.25 -3.65
C THR A 49 9.36 -6.63 -4.27
N LEU A 50 8.71 -6.70 -5.43
CA LEU A 50 8.44 -7.96 -6.12
C LEU A 50 9.75 -8.73 -6.42
N PRO A 51 9.76 -10.08 -6.28
CA PRO A 51 10.88 -10.89 -6.72
C PRO A 51 11.15 -10.71 -8.22
N THR A 52 12.41 -10.56 -8.62
CA THR A 52 12.78 -10.42 -10.05
C THR A 52 12.28 -11.59 -10.91
N SER A 53 12.11 -12.78 -10.35
CA SER A 53 11.51 -13.94 -11.05
C SER A 53 10.04 -13.74 -11.47
N ARG A 54 9.35 -12.74 -10.91
CA ARG A 54 8.00 -12.32 -11.29
C ARG A 54 7.99 -11.27 -12.40
N LEU A 55 9.17 -10.75 -12.76
CA LEU A 55 9.35 -9.75 -13.79
C LEU A 55 10.04 -10.41 -14.99
N SER A 56 9.71 -9.94 -16.18
CA SER A 56 10.31 -10.43 -17.43
C SER A 56 10.53 -9.23 -18.34
N PHE A 57 11.67 -9.21 -19.02
CA PHE A 57 12.10 -8.08 -19.82
C PHE A 57 12.04 -8.42 -21.32
N PRO A 58 11.71 -7.46 -22.20
CA PRO A 58 11.41 -6.05 -21.89
C PRO A 58 10.09 -5.88 -21.13
N LEU A 59 10.07 -4.91 -20.21
CA LEU A 59 8.87 -4.50 -19.48
C LEU A 59 8.54 -3.03 -19.73
N ARG A 60 7.25 -2.69 -19.63
CA ARG A 60 6.75 -1.32 -19.70
C ARG A 60 5.66 -1.12 -18.63
N LEU A 61 5.74 -0.02 -17.89
CA LEU A 61 4.69 0.42 -16.98
C LEU A 61 4.06 1.70 -17.52
N THR A 62 2.75 1.66 -17.73
CA THR A 62 1.97 2.79 -18.23
C THR A 62 0.87 3.14 -17.23
N HIS A 63 0.70 4.42 -16.93
CA HIS A 63 -0.42 4.94 -16.13
C HIS A 63 -1.61 5.25 -17.03
N GLY A 64 -2.81 4.89 -16.59
CA GLY A 64 -4.06 5.01 -17.34
C GLY A 64 -5.24 5.30 -16.44
N ASP A 65 -6.44 5.14 -16.98
CA ASP A 65 -7.70 5.41 -16.26
C ASP A 65 -8.39 4.10 -15.81
N LYS A 66 -8.38 3.06 -16.66
CA LYS A 66 -8.99 1.75 -16.39
C LYS A 66 -8.25 0.64 -17.16
N PRO A 67 -7.32 -0.09 -16.53
CA PRO A 67 -6.88 0.04 -15.13
C PRO A 67 -6.02 1.30 -14.87
N ASP A 68 -5.79 1.60 -13.57
CA ASP A 68 -4.92 2.71 -13.13
C ASP A 68 -3.49 2.55 -13.69
N PHE A 69 -3.00 1.30 -13.81
CA PHE A 69 -1.75 1.00 -14.51
C PHE A 69 -1.85 -0.26 -15.36
N VAL A 70 -1.03 -0.32 -16.40
CA VAL A 70 -0.76 -1.55 -17.18
C VAL A 70 0.73 -1.83 -17.12
N LEU A 71 1.07 -3.03 -16.62
CA LEU A 71 2.42 -3.59 -16.70
C LEU A 71 2.46 -4.59 -17.87
N GLU A 72 3.15 -4.21 -18.93
CA GLU A 72 3.39 -5.06 -20.09
C GLU A 72 4.67 -5.86 -19.89
N LEU A 73 4.60 -7.16 -20.14
CA LEU A 73 5.69 -8.13 -20.11
C LEU A 73 5.70 -8.88 -21.47
N PRO A 74 6.75 -9.63 -21.81
CA PRO A 74 6.86 -10.25 -23.14
C PRO A 74 5.72 -11.20 -23.51
N GLU A 75 5.19 -11.95 -22.53
CA GLU A 75 4.17 -12.99 -22.76
C GLU A 75 2.81 -12.65 -22.13
N THR A 76 2.71 -11.52 -21.43
CA THR A 76 1.50 -11.18 -20.69
C THR A 76 1.37 -9.69 -20.44
N SER A 77 0.19 -9.25 -20.04
CA SER A 77 0.00 -7.93 -19.47
C SER A 77 -0.79 -8.04 -18.17
N ILE A 78 -0.50 -7.12 -17.26
CA ILE A 78 -1.10 -7.08 -15.94
C ILE A 78 -1.77 -5.73 -15.77
N GLY A 79 -3.09 -5.76 -15.62
CA GLY A 79 -3.85 -4.57 -15.24
C GLY A 79 -3.78 -4.39 -13.73
N ILE A 80 -3.35 -3.23 -13.25
CA ILE A 80 -3.19 -2.93 -11.83
C ILE A 80 -4.15 -1.83 -11.45
N GLU A 81 -5.12 -2.16 -10.60
CA GLU A 81 -5.99 -1.19 -9.93
C GLU A 81 -5.32 -0.70 -8.65
N HIS A 82 -5.50 0.57 -8.31
CA HIS A 82 -5.03 1.17 -7.07
C HIS A 82 -6.19 1.73 -6.25
N THR A 83 -6.15 1.57 -4.93
CA THR A 83 -7.03 2.27 -3.99
C THR A 83 -6.26 2.66 -2.72
N GLU A 84 -6.59 3.81 -2.14
CA GLU A 84 -6.12 4.19 -0.80
C GLU A 84 -7.18 3.75 0.22
N ALA A 85 -6.80 2.93 1.19
CA ALA A 85 -7.64 2.57 2.33
C ALA A 85 -7.43 3.61 3.44
N VAL A 86 -8.34 4.60 3.51
CA VAL A 86 -8.26 5.70 4.48
C VAL A 86 -9.65 6.18 4.89
N SER A 87 -9.88 6.38 6.19
CA SER A 87 -11.11 7.03 6.64
C SER A 87 -11.20 8.47 6.11
N GLU A 88 -12.32 8.80 5.47
CA GLU A 88 -12.56 10.16 4.97
C GLU A 88 -12.54 11.20 6.09
N ASN A 89 -13.09 10.83 7.25
CA ASN A 89 -13.13 11.70 8.41
C ASN A 89 -11.71 11.95 8.94
N GLU A 90 -10.88 10.92 8.99
CA GLU A 90 -9.51 11.03 9.50
C GLU A 90 -8.59 11.76 8.53
N ALA A 91 -8.73 11.49 7.22
CA ALA A 91 -8.06 12.27 6.18
C ALA A 91 -8.41 13.76 6.23
N HIS A 92 -9.69 14.09 6.47
CA HIS A 92 -10.15 15.46 6.59
C HIS A 92 -9.69 16.10 7.91
N ALA A 93 -9.68 15.35 9.01
CA ALA A 93 -9.16 15.81 10.28
C ALA A 93 -7.67 16.14 10.18
N GLN A 94 -6.86 15.26 9.57
CA GLN A 94 -5.44 15.48 9.33
C GLN A 94 -5.21 16.74 8.48
N PHE A 95 -5.99 16.94 7.41
CA PHE A 95 -5.93 18.17 6.61
C PHE A 95 -6.20 19.42 7.45
N LEU A 96 -7.22 19.40 8.32
CA LEU A 96 -7.55 20.53 9.20
C LEU A 96 -6.43 20.80 10.22
N ARG A 97 -5.86 19.74 10.82
CA ARG A 97 -4.71 19.87 11.73
C ARG A 97 -3.53 20.53 11.04
N GLU A 98 -3.14 20.03 9.86
CA GLU A 98 -2.01 20.55 9.08
C GLU A 98 -2.22 21.99 8.59
N LYS A 99 -3.43 22.30 8.12
CA LYS A 99 -3.74 23.61 7.52
C LYS A 99 -3.93 24.70 8.57
N GLU A 100 -4.58 24.37 9.69
CA GLU A 100 -5.01 25.35 10.68
C GLU A 100 -4.18 25.30 11.98
N GLY A 101 -3.30 24.31 12.14
CA GLY A 101 -2.51 24.12 13.37
C GLY A 101 -3.37 23.77 14.58
N LEU A 102 -4.41 22.97 14.38
CA LEU A 102 -5.42 22.68 15.40
C LEU A 102 -5.14 21.41 16.21
N GLY A 103 -5.43 21.50 17.52
CA GLY A 103 -5.33 20.41 18.47
C GLY A 103 -3.89 20.21 18.98
N PRO A 104 -3.67 19.17 19.80
CA PRO A 104 -2.35 18.90 20.32
C PRO A 104 -1.42 18.31 19.25
N GLU A 105 -0.11 18.47 19.44
CA GLU A 105 0.93 17.93 18.56
C GLU A 105 0.94 16.39 18.57
N VAL A 106 0.70 15.81 19.74
CA VAL A 106 0.46 14.38 19.95
C VAL A 106 -1.00 14.22 20.37
N PHE A 107 -1.75 13.43 19.62
CA PHE A 107 -3.21 13.28 19.79
C PHE A 107 -3.60 11.81 19.83
N PHE A 108 -4.76 11.51 20.41
CA PHE A 108 -5.30 10.16 20.43
C PHE A 108 -5.84 9.77 19.06
N MET A 109 -5.56 8.53 18.66
CA MET A 109 -6.04 8.00 17.40
C MET A 109 -7.54 7.73 17.47
N SER A 110 -8.30 8.25 16.50
CA SER A 110 -9.73 7.98 16.40
C SER A 110 -9.97 6.60 15.82
N ARG A 111 -10.90 5.85 16.43
CA ARG A 111 -11.30 4.53 15.94
C ARG A 111 -12.28 4.69 14.78
N ALA A 112 -11.77 4.65 13.56
CA ALA A 112 -12.58 4.78 12.36
C ALA A 112 -13.41 3.51 12.07
N VAL A 113 -14.56 3.70 11.42
CA VAL A 113 -15.40 2.59 10.94
C VAL A 113 -15.53 2.66 9.42
N PRO A 114 -15.28 1.57 8.67
CA PRO A 114 -15.40 1.58 7.22
C PRO A 114 -16.81 1.99 6.76
N GLY A 115 -16.88 2.99 5.88
CA GLY A 115 -18.15 3.53 5.39
C GLY A 115 -18.91 4.42 6.37
N GLU A 116 -18.28 4.89 7.45
CA GLU A 116 -18.88 5.87 8.35
C GLU A 116 -19.32 7.15 7.59
N PRO A 117 -20.42 7.80 7.99
CA PRO A 117 -20.85 9.04 7.37
C PRO A 117 -19.81 10.15 7.53
N ARG A 118 -19.67 10.96 6.47
CA ARG A 118 -18.79 12.12 6.49
C ARG A 118 -19.26 13.14 7.53
N LYS A 119 -18.35 13.54 8.42
CA LYS A 119 -18.56 14.58 9.44
C LYS A 119 -18.34 15.97 8.83
N SER A 120 -19.05 16.97 9.38
CA SER A 120 -18.86 18.36 9.00
C SER A 120 -17.51 18.90 9.52
N ALA A 121 -16.96 19.90 8.85
CA ALA A 121 -15.71 20.53 9.29
C ALA A 121 -15.83 21.15 10.69
N ALA A 122 -16.99 21.70 11.05
CA ALA A 122 -17.23 22.24 12.39
C ALA A 122 -17.14 21.14 13.47
N ARG A 123 -17.74 19.98 13.21
CA ARG A 123 -17.67 18.82 14.11
C ARG A 123 -16.24 18.29 14.22
N LEU A 124 -15.54 18.11 13.10
CA LEU A 124 -14.15 17.63 13.12
C LEU A 124 -13.24 18.57 13.88
N ARG A 125 -13.38 19.90 13.72
CA ARG A 125 -12.62 20.88 14.51
C ARG A 125 -12.87 20.76 16.00
N GLN A 126 -14.09 20.41 16.41
CA GLN A 126 -14.43 20.19 17.80
C GLN A 126 -13.76 18.91 18.32
N GLU A 127 -13.94 17.79 17.63
CA GLU A 127 -13.31 16.50 17.99
C GLU A 127 -11.77 16.61 18.04
N ILE A 128 -11.18 17.36 17.10
CA ILE A 128 -9.74 17.68 17.04
C ILE A 128 -9.23 18.38 18.30
N LYS A 129 -10.02 19.31 18.84
CA LYS A 129 -9.68 20.12 20.03
C LYS A 129 -9.95 19.37 21.32
N ASP A 130 -11.03 18.59 21.35
CA ASP A 130 -11.41 17.80 22.51
C ASP A 130 -10.40 16.68 22.77
N ASP A 131 -9.79 16.14 21.70
CA ASP A 131 -8.79 15.07 21.75
C ASP A 131 -9.20 13.94 22.72
N ALA A 132 -10.47 13.55 22.62
CA ALA A 132 -11.07 12.61 23.54
C ALA A 132 -10.44 11.22 23.34
N TRP A 133 -9.90 10.65 24.42
CA TRP A 133 -9.48 9.27 24.45
C TRP A 133 -10.71 8.35 24.26
N GLY A 134 -10.66 7.54 23.20
CA GLY A 134 -11.69 6.53 22.91
C GLY A 134 -11.43 5.22 23.65
N ASP A 135 -12.27 4.22 23.36
CA ASP A 135 -12.02 2.86 23.80
C ASP A 135 -10.73 2.34 23.16
N GLY A 136 -9.82 1.84 23.99
CA GLY A 136 -8.58 1.23 23.52
C GLY A 136 -8.80 -0.07 22.74
N TRP A 137 -7.79 -0.47 21.98
CA TRP A 137 -7.73 -1.80 21.38
C TRP A 137 -7.30 -2.84 22.43
N TYR A 138 -7.88 -4.03 22.36
CA TYR A 138 -7.56 -5.14 23.25
C TYR A 138 -7.43 -6.45 22.46
N GLY A 139 -6.46 -7.27 22.83
CA GLY A 139 -6.15 -8.50 22.10
C GLY A 139 -5.81 -8.20 20.63
N ASP A 140 -6.46 -8.92 19.72
CA ASP A 140 -6.34 -8.80 18.25
C ASP A 140 -7.46 -7.93 17.62
N SER A 141 -8.04 -6.99 18.38
CA SER A 141 -9.05 -6.08 17.83
C SER A 141 -8.49 -5.17 16.73
N THR A 142 -7.22 -4.78 16.83
CA THR A 142 -6.51 -3.98 15.83
C THR A 142 -6.47 -4.69 14.48
N GLU A 143 -6.02 -5.94 14.46
CA GLU A 143 -5.89 -6.75 13.25
C GLU A 143 -7.24 -7.10 12.63
N ARG A 144 -8.25 -7.36 13.45
CA ARG A 144 -9.62 -7.61 12.97
C ARG A 144 -10.25 -6.37 12.35
N GLU A 145 -10.13 -5.22 12.99
CA GLU A 145 -10.64 -3.95 12.45
C GLU A 145 -9.93 -3.57 11.15
N TRP A 146 -8.61 -3.73 11.12
CA TRP A 146 -7.81 -3.56 9.91
C TRP A 146 -8.29 -4.47 8.78
N ALA A 147 -8.48 -5.77 9.05
CA ALA A 147 -8.95 -6.73 8.04
C ALA A 147 -10.35 -6.36 7.50
N ILE A 148 -11.26 -5.93 8.37
CA ILE A 148 -12.59 -5.46 7.98
C ILE A 148 -12.47 -4.21 7.09
N ALA A 149 -11.58 -3.27 7.42
CA ALA A 149 -11.34 -2.08 6.61
C ALA A 149 -10.77 -2.42 5.23
N MET A 150 -9.72 -3.24 5.15
CA MET A 150 -9.15 -3.65 3.87
C MET A 150 -10.17 -4.39 3.01
N ALA A 151 -10.93 -5.32 3.60
CA ALA A 151 -12.01 -6.02 2.91
C ALA A 151 -13.08 -5.06 2.36
N TYR A 152 -13.41 -4.00 3.09
CA TYR A 152 -14.35 -2.97 2.63
C TYR A 152 -13.84 -2.25 1.37
N TYR A 153 -12.61 -1.78 1.34
CA TYR A 153 -12.04 -1.10 0.15
C TYR A 153 -11.88 -2.05 -1.03
N VAL A 154 -11.44 -3.28 -0.78
CA VAL A 154 -11.36 -4.33 -1.79
C VAL A 154 -12.73 -4.60 -2.40
N LYS A 155 -13.78 -4.73 -1.58
CA LYS A 155 -15.16 -4.94 -2.05
C LYS A 155 -15.66 -3.81 -2.94
N GLN A 156 -15.33 -2.56 -2.62
CA GLN A 156 -15.68 -1.42 -3.46
C GLN A 156 -15.01 -1.50 -4.84
N LYS A 157 -13.72 -1.85 -4.89
CA LYS A 157 -12.99 -2.01 -6.15
C LYS A 157 -13.47 -3.22 -6.94
N LEU A 158 -13.73 -4.35 -6.28
CA LEU A 158 -14.34 -5.54 -6.89
C LEU A 158 -15.67 -5.20 -7.59
N SER A 159 -16.54 -4.43 -6.92
CA SER A 159 -17.82 -4.01 -7.50
C SER A 159 -17.65 -3.17 -8.78
N LYS A 160 -16.60 -2.33 -8.84
CA LYS A 160 -16.26 -1.54 -10.05
C LYS A 160 -15.67 -2.44 -11.14
N ALA A 161 -14.83 -3.40 -10.78
CA ALA A 161 -14.19 -4.33 -11.72
C ALA A 161 -15.17 -5.35 -12.35
N LEU A 162 -16.31 -5.57 -11.70
CA LEU A 162 -17.42 -6.37 -12.24
C LEU A 162 -18.42 -5.55 -13.08
N ALA A 163 -18.30 -4.22 -13.10
CA ALA A 163 -19.19 -3.38 -13.88
C ALA A 163 -18.92 -3.51 -15.39
N PRO A 164 -19.95 -3.36 -16.25
CA PRO A 164 -19.78 -3.38 -17.70
C PRO A 164 -18.76 -2.33 -18.17
N GLY A 165 -17.88 -2.73 -19.10
CA GLY A 165 -16.86 -1.84 -19.66
C GLY A 165 -15.57 -1.75 -18.85
N PHE A 166 -15.40 -2.55 -17.80
CA PHE A 166 -14.10 -2.72 -17.15
C PHE A 166 -13.14 -3.50 -18.06
N LEU A 167 -11.97 -2.90 -18.36
CA LEU A 167 -10.97 -3.53 -19.20
C LEU A 167 -10.23 -4.60 -18.39
N ARG A 168 -10.33 -5.85 -18.86
CA ARG A 168 -9.62 -7.00 -18.28
C ARG A 168 -8.31 -7.23 -19.01
N HIS A 169 -7.26 -7.48 -18.25
CA HIS A 169 -5.99 -7.96 -18.75
C HIS A 169 -5.87 -9.47 -18.48
N PRO A 170 -4.93 -10.18 -19.14
CA PRO A 170 -4.64 -11.59 -18.87
C PRO A 170 -4.37 -11.88 -17.38
N GLN A 171 -3.75 -10.94 -16.67
CA GLN A 171 -3.73 -10.91 -15.21
C GLN A 171 -4.23 -9.55 -14.71
N ASN A 172 -4.84 -9.53 -13.53
CA ASN A 172 -5.35 -8.31 -12.90
C ASN A 172 -4.92 -8.29 -11.44
N TRP A 173 -4.27 -7.23 -11.00
CA TRP A 173 -3.88 -7.03 -9.60
C TRP A 173 -4.66 -5.87 -8.99
N LEU A 174 -4.89 -5.96 -7.68
CA LEU A 174 -5.38 -4.84 -6.89
C LEU A 174 -4.30 -4.44 -5.88
N MET A 175 -3.91 -3.18 -5.90
CA MET A 175 -2.98 -2.56 -4.97
C MET A 175 -3.76 -1.64 -4.02
N VAL A 176 -3.61 -1.89 -2.72
CA VAL A 176 -4.25 -1.13 -1.64
C VAL A 176 -3.14 -0.42 -0.87
N TYR A 177 -3.16 0.92 -0.89
CA TYR A 177 -2.32 1.72 -0.03
C TYR A 177 -2.98 1.87 1.34
N ASP A 178 -2.40 1.27 2.35
CA ASP A 178 -2.89 1.27 3.71
C ASP A 178 -2.54 2.57 4.43
N ASN A 179 -3.57 3.39 4.67
CA ASN A 179 -3.50 4.56 5.54
C ASN A 179 -4.63 4.49 6.58
N TRP A 180 -5.07 3.27 6.94
CA TRP A 180 -6.16 3.11 7.88
C TRP A 180 -5.70 3.44 9.30
N PRO A 181 -6.45 4.26 10.07
CA PRO A 181 -6.00 4.73 11.38
C PRO A 181 -6.19 3.64 12.44
N VAL A 182 -5.21 2.75 12.53
CA VAL A 182 -5.08 1.76 13.60
C VAL A 182 -3.66 1.81 14.19
N PRO A 183 -3.47 1.31 15.44
CA PRO A 183 -2.14 1.06 15.97
C PRO A 183 -1.34 0.12 15.07
N SER A 184 -0.04 -0.03 15.35
CA SER A 184 0.85 -0.92 14.61
C SER A 184 0.22 -2.31 14.40
N VAL A 185 0.11 -2.72 13.13
CA VAL A 185 -0.55 -3.95 12.73
C VAL A 185 0.48 -5.08 12.62
N ASP A 186 0.21 -6.23 13.25
CA ASP A 186 0.92 -7.46 12.92
C ASP A 186 0.36 -8.05 11.61
N TYR A 187 1.05 -7.83 10.48
CA TYR A 187 0.61 -8.31 9.17
C TYR A 187 0.42 -9.84 9.11
N ARG A 188 1.16 -10.63 9.90
CA ARG A 188 0.97 -12.09 9.92
C ARG A 188 -0.35 -12.44 10.56
N ASN A 189 -0.67 -11.82 11.68
CA ASN A 189 -1.95 -12.03 12.36
C ASN A 189 -3.11 -11.44 11.54
N SER A 190 -2.98 -10.21 11.05
CA SER A 190 -3.94 -9.56 10.15
C SER A 190 -4.25 -10.33 8.88
N ALA A 191 -3.24 -10.93 8.26
CA ALA A 191 -3.45 -11.75 7.07
C ALA A 191 -4.37 -12.96 7.35
N SER A 192 -4.31 -13.53 8.56
CA SER A 192 -5.19 -14.62 8.98
C SER A 192 -6.66 -14.20 9.12
N HIS A 193 -6.92 -12.91 9.36
CA HIS A 193 -8.27 -12.35 9.40
C HIS A 193 -8.75 -11.87 8.03
N LEU A 194 -7.86 -11.29 7.20
CA LEU A 194 -8.22 -10.75 5.90
C LEU A 194 -8.41 -11.84 4.84
N GLN A 195 -7.52 -12.85 4.77
CA GLN A 195 -7.59 -13.91 3.75
C GLN A 195 -8.98 -14.58 3.67
N PRO A 196 -9.61 -15.02 4.78
CA PRO A 196 -10.95 -15.61 4.72
C PRO A 196 -12.02 -14.65 4.20
N LEU A 197 -11.90 -13.34 4.48
CA LEU A 197 -12.83 -12.33 3.97
C LEU A 197 -12.69 -12.16 2.45
N LEU A 198 -11.45 -12.15 1.94
CA LEU A 198 -11.15 -12.07 0.52
C LEU A 198 -11.71 -13.29 -0.24
N GLU A 199 -11.50 -14.49 0.30
CA GLU A 199 -12.03 -15.74 -0.24
C GLU A 199 -13.56 -15.76 -0.24
N ALA A 200 -14.19 -15.34 0.86
CA ALA A 200 -15.65 -15.30 0.97
C ALA A 200 -16.31 -14.32 -0.02
N MET A 201 -15.58 -13.29 -0.47
CA MET A 201 -16.04 -12.34 -1.49
C MET A 201 -15.74 -12.80 -2.93
N ASP A 202 -15.10 -13.97 -3.11
CA ASP A 202 -14.64 -14.48 -4.39
C ASP A 202 -13.80 -13.45 -5.17
N VAL A 203 -12.98 -12.67 -4.46
CA VAL A 203 -12.23 -11.59 -5.10
C VAL A 203 -11.19 -12.11 -6.12
N PHE A 204 -10.72 -13.34 -5.91
CA PHE A 204 -9.73 -13.98 -6.76
C PHE A 204 -10.27 -14.50 -8.09
N SER A 205 -11.61 -14.49 -8.31
CA SER A 205 -12.17 -14.65 -9.66
C SER A 205 -11.96 -13.42 -10.54
N VAL A 206 -11.59 -12.29 -9.93
CA VAL A 206 -11.38 -11.00 -10.59
C VAL A 206 -9.92 -10.58 -10.57
N PHE A 207 -9.27 -10.66 -9.42
CA PHE A 207 -7.90 -10.23 -9.22
C PHE A 207 -7.01 -11.44 -8.89
N ASP A 208 -6.00 -11.69 -9.71
CA ASP A 208 -5.03 -12.77 -9.52
C ASP A 208 -4.15 -12.59 -8.27
N ALA A 209 -4.02 -11.35 -7.80
CA ALA A 209 -3.32 -11.00 -6.58
C ALA A 209 -3.85 -9.69 -6.00
N ILE A 210 -3.83 -9.57 -4.67
CA ILE A 210 -4.09 -8.33 -3.95
C ILE A 210 -2.85 -7.98 -3.14
N PHE A 211 -2.37 -6.75 -3.27
CA PHE A 211 -1.25 -6.23 -2.51
C PHE A 211 -1.77 -5.18 -1.54
N VAL A 212 -1.52 -5.34 -0.25
CA VAL A 212 -1.76 -4.30 0.75
C VAL A 212 -0.41 -3.83 1.25
N LEU A 213 -0.08 -2.56 1.05
CA LEU A 213 1.19 -1.99 1.49
C LEU A 213 0.97 -0.75 2.35
N ASP A 214 1.79 -0.60 3.38
CA ASP A 214 1.99 0.66 4.09
C ASP A 214 3.41 1.19 3.77
N ASP A 215 3.98 2.03 4.63
CA ASP A 215 5.33 2.58 4.45
C ASP A 215 6.47 1.62 4.83
N ALA A 216 6.16 0.42 5.35
CA ALA A 216 7.13 -0.50 5.92
C ALA A 216 7.05 -1.93 5.35
N GLN A 217 5.85 -2.40 5.01
CA GLN A 217 5.58 -3.77 4.60
C GLN A 217 4.63 -3.83 3.40
N MET A 218 4.71 -4.94 2.68
CA MET A 218 3.74 -5.29 1.64
C MET A 218 3.28 -6.72 1.88
N CYS A 219 1.97 -6.91 1.99
CA CYS A 219 1.34 -8.22 2.08
C CYS A 219 0.64 -8.55 0.75
N GLU A 220 1.06 -9.64 0.12
CA GLU A 220 0.47 -10.18 -1.08
C GLU A 220 -0.49 -11.31 -0.73
N PHE A 221 -1.74 -11.20 -1.19
CA PHE A 221 -2.79 -12.18 -1.01
C PHE A 221 -3.08 -12.89 -2.34
N ARG A 222 -3.06 -14.23 -2.29
CA ARG A 222 -3.42 -15.18 -3.36
C ARG A 222 -4.10 -16.39 -2.70
N SER A 223 -3.56 -17.60 -2.88
CA SER A 223 -3.91 -18.80 -2.11
C SER A 223 -3.30 -18.82 -0.70
N THR A 224 -2.13 -18.19 -0.52
CA THR A 224 -1.48 -18.06 0.79
C THR A 224 -0.83 -16.68 0.86
N PRO A 225 -1.03 -15.93 1.96
CA PRO A 225 -0.41 -14.63 2.12
C PRO A 225 1.12 -14.70 2.17
N ILE A 226 1.79 -13.77 1.49
CA ILE A 226 3.24 -13.57 1.54
C ILE A 226 3.51 -12.15 2.03
N ILE A 227 4.35 -12.02 3.05
CA ILE A 227 4.70 -10.73 3.65
C ILE A 227 6.14 -10.38 3.25
N TYR A 228 6.30 -9.20 2.68
CA TYR A 228 7.57 -8.63 2.28
C TYR A 228 7.88 -7.40 3.13
N ALA A 229 9.16 -7.22 3.46
CA ALA A 229 9.63 -5.89 3.85
C ALA A 229 9.61 -4.99 2.61
N LEU A 230 9.02 -3.79 2.74
CA LEU A 230 8.91 -2.86 1.63
C LEU A 230 10.31 -2.39 1.22
N ARG A 231 10.60 -2.45 -0.08
CA ARG A 231 11.88 -1.97 -0.61
C ARG A 231 11.73 -0.54 -1.12
N ASN A 232 12.75 0.28 -0.91
CA ASN A 232 12.79 1.60 -1.51
C ASN A 232 13.16 1.46 -3.01
N PRO A 233 12.42 2.11 -3.92
CA PRO A 233 12.77 2.24 -5.34
C PRO A 233 14.20 2.70 -5.60
N SER A 234 14.73 3.52 -4.70
CA SER A 234 16.10 4.06 -4.76
C SER A 234 17.17 3.10 -4.24
N ASP A 235 16.80 1.99 -3.59
CA ASP A 235 17.73 0.97 -3.10
C ASP A 235 18.20 0.09 -4.27
N GLY A 236 19.02 0.66 -5.15
CA GLY A 236 19.69 -0.05 -6.23
C GLY A 236 20.59 -1.17 -5.69
N HIS A 237 20.26 -2.42 -6.03
CA HIS A 237 21.08 -3.63 -6.01
C HIS A 237 22.11 -3.74 -4.86
N CYS A 238 21.67 -4.19 -3.67
CA CYS A 238 22.57 -4.90 -2.77
C CYS A 238 22.57 -6.38 -3.17
N PRO A 239 23.62 -6.94 -3.79
CA PRO A 239 23.73 -8.38 -3.95
C PRO A 239 23.75 -8.98 -2.55
N ILE A 240 22.84 -9.91 -2.29
CA ILE A 240 22.79 -10.67 -1.04
C ILE A 240 24.21 -11.21 -0.77
N ARG A 241 24.85 -10.74 0.31
CA ARG A 241 26.04 -11.43 0.81
C ARG A 241 25.56 -12.77 1.33
N ASP A 242 25.92 -13.82 0.62
CA ASP A 242 25.93 -15.18 1.16
C ASP A 242 26.64 -15.14 2.52
N THR A 243 25.88 -15.37 3.58
CA THR A 243 26.44 -15.63 4.91
C THR A 243 26.78 -17.11 5.00
N SER A 244 27.66 -17.57 4.09
CA SER A 244 28.33 -18.85 4.23
C SER A 244 29.70 -18.62 4.90
N GLY A 245 29.68 -18.80 6.22
CA GLY A 245 30.80 -19.22 7.07
C GLY A 245 32.19 -18.63 6.83
N HIS A 246 32.64 -17.81 7.78
CA HIS A 246 33.94 -18.04 8.42
C HIS A 246 33.81 -17.65 9.89
N ALA A 247 33.73 -18.67 10.74
CA ALA A 247 34.09 -18.53 12.13
C ALA A 247 35.59 -18.26 12.17
N ASP A 248 36.01 -17.11 12.70
CA ASP A 248 37.35 -17.00 13.23
C ASP A 248 37.33 -16.37 14.62
N LYS A 249 38.04 -17.06 15.51
CA LYS A 249 38.20 -16.74 16.91
C LYS A 249 39.43 -15.87 17.02
N ASP A 250 39.32 -14.72 17.70
CA ASP A 250 40.31 -14.22 18.67
C ASP A 250 39.85 -12.85 19.20
N SER A 251 39.55 -12.72 20.50
CA SER A 251 40.50 -12.55 21.61
C SER A 251 40.93 -11.09 21.81
N THR A 252 40.48 -10.52 22.95
CA THR A 252 41.06 -9.38 23.70
C THR A 252 40.95 -7.98 23.03
N TYR A 253 40.57 -6.86 23.68
CA TYR A 253 41.02 -6.35 24.97
C TYR A 253 40.25 -5.07 25.42
N ARG A 254 40.09 -4.91 26.75
CA ARG A 254 40.03 -3.69 27.61
C ARG A 254 38.98 -2.57 27.43
N ARG A 255 38.15 -2.47 28.48
CA ARG A 255 37.93 -1.31 29.41
C ARG A 255 38.26 0.09 28.88
N ARG A 256 37.26 0.98 28.91
CA ARG A 256 37.09 2.01 29.96
C ARG A 256 35.61 2.31 30.14
#